data_AF-A0AAE0KZ80-F1
#
_entry.id   AF-A0AAE0KZ80-F1
#
_cell.length_a   1.000
_cell.length_b   1.000
_cell.length_c   1.000
_cell.angle_alpha   90.00
_cell.angle_beta   90.00
_cell.angle_gamma   90.00
#
_symmetry.space_group_name_H-M   'P 1'
#
loop_
_entity.id
_entity.type
_entity.pdbx_description
1 polymer ?
#
loop_
_entity_poly.entity_id
_entity_poly.type
_entity_poly.pdbx_seq_one_letter_code
_entity_poly.pdbx_strand_id
1 'polypeptide(L)'
;MSKTFTNLCASGEAASPSETTGRIVPADLKSKASTLRPVETKTTHAVQIGVAPSHPSETRCPKGSRAPELEAVSIGEMMAQKAKLRPTETRVTHDLMVEENMSDSKGTPTKPPELMNPTDRLKATHAETHGSLGLRSWGAPWCTAASDEDARPGFETRKANEYQDEPAVLSEKVALLASLIRKSRSCVVYSGAGISTSSGINDYATRASNSSAKADAPHLRSPFNASPTKSHRVLAALQKKGHLKYWIQQNHDGLPQKAGYPQHLLNEIHGAWYDPSNPVVPMSGQLRKDLFQDLREWEGKADLCLSLGTSMCGMNADRVAISAASKAKKGNALGLVIVGLQQTQYDGESQLRIFAKLDDVFDLLSQELDLELSEGMYIPDVGPAAYDSSVFEVPYNSDGEQVTGKKSILDLREESRVKLTSGPHAGAFGEVVSRCREGHYNIRFNLLIKEKFRAPHQMKLGNWWVEAMVKGLVPSMPVVSVPHDDPGL
;
A
#
# COMPACT_ATOMS: atom_id res chain seq x y z
N MET A 1 11.68 -48.90 -1.41
CA MET A 1 12.90 -49.74 -1.37
C MET A 1 13.52 -49.79 -2.77
N SER A 2 14.85 -49.97 -2.87
CA SER A 2 15.66 -50.28 -4.06
C SER A 2 15.58 -49.43 -5.35
N LYS A 3 16.71 -49.37 -6.06
CA LYS A 3 16.86 -48.92 -7.45
C LYS A 3 17.27 -50.12 -8.32
N THR A 4 16.78 -50.22 -9.55
CA THR A 4 17.33 -50.98 -10.71
C THR A 4 16.48 -50.60 -11.94
N PHE A 5 16.94 -50.61 -13.20
CA PHE A 5 18.30 -50.69 -13.80
C PHE A 5 18.44 -49.46 -14.77
N THR A 6 19.20 -49.36 -15.88
CA THR A 6 20.05 -50.24 -16.73
C THR A 6 21.12 -49.39 -17.43
N ASN A 7 22.14 -50.00 -18.04
CA ASN A 7 23.19 -49.34 -18.85
C ASN A 7 23.23 -49.89 -20.29
N LEU A 8 23.89 -49.14 -21.20
CA LEU A 8 24.81 -49.57 -22.29
C LEU A 8 25.31 -48.24 -22.94
N CYS A 9 26.60 -47.85 -22.98
CA CYS A 9 27.84 -48.47 -23.51
C CYS A 9 27.86 -48.57 -25.06
N ALA A 10 28.93 -48.22 -25.79
CA ALA A 10 30.24 -47.59 -25.47
C ALA A 10 30.60 -46.58 -26.60
N SER A 11 31.82 -46.10 -26.93
CA SER A 11 33.26 -46.25 -26.57
C SER A 11 34.02 -45.04 -27.20
N GLY A 12 35.28 -44.70 -26.91
CA GLY A 12 36.34 -45.28 -26.05
C GLY A 12 37.60 -44.38 -26.00
N GLU A 13 38.65 -44.87 -25.32
CA GLU A 13 40.09 -44.49 -25.23
C GLU A 13 40.58 -43.13 -25.82
N ALA A 14 41.31 -42.21 -25.14
CA ALA A 14 42.25 -42.18 -24.00
C ALA A 14 43.76 -42.09 -24.37
N ALA A 15 44.43 -41.01 -23.96
CA ALA A 15 45.90 -40.86 -23.92
C ALA A 15 46.31 -39.86 -22.80
N SER A 16 47.42 -40.16 -22.11
CA SER A 16 47.76 -39.68 -20.75
C SER A 16 48.74 -38.46 -20.68
N PRO A 17 48.98 -37.87 -19.47
CA PRO A 17 49.65 -36.56 -19.31
C PRO A 17 51.10 -36.65 -18.76
N SER A 18 51.69 -35.50 -18.41
CA SER A 18 52.86 -35.39 -17.52
C SER A 18 52.71 -34.22 -16.52
N GLU A 19 53.25 -34.39 -15.31
CA GLU A 19 53.21 -33.40 -14.21
C GLU A 19 54.58 -32.74 -13.98
N THR A 20 54.62 -31.59 -13.30
CA THR A 20 55.80 -31.23 -12.47
C THR A 20 55.45 -30.29 -11.30
N THR A 21 55.25 -30.92 -10.14
CA THR A 21 55.49 -30.44 -8.75
C THR A 21 55.78 -28.96 -8.43
N GLY A 22 55.07 -28.41 -7.43
CA GLY A 22 55.50 -27.23 -6.67
C GLY A 22 54.64 -26.91 -5.44
N ARG A 23 55.14 -27.18 -4.22
CA ARG A 23 54.52 -26.77 -2.93
C ARG A 23 55.44 -25.78 -2.21
N ILE A 24 54.88 -24.79 -1.50
CA ILE A 24 55.25 -24.42 -0.12
C ILE A 24 54.26 -23.42 0.52
N VAL A 25 54.08 -23.65 1.83
CA VAL A 25 53.44 -22.94 2.97
C VAL A 25 53.35 -21.39 2.89
N PRO A 26 52.30 -20.74 3.45
CA PRO A 26 52.07 -19.29 3.36
C PRO A 26 52.85 -18.42 4.39
N ALA A 27 52.75 -17.09 4.24
CA ALA A 27 53.32 -16.09 5.16
C ALA A 27 52.35 -14.92 5.46
N ASP A 28 52.42 -14.40 6.69
CA ASP A 28 51.79 -13.15 7.14
C ASP A 28 52.32 -11.91 6.41
N LEU A 29 51.51 -10.84 6.37
CA LEU A 29 52.06 -9.47 6.30
C LEU A 29 51.11 -8.43 6.92
N LYS A 30 51.58 -7.77 7.98
CA LYS A 30 50.85 -6.70 8.68
C LYS A 30 51.03 -5.34 8.01
N SER A 31 50.01 -4.49 8.18
CA SER A 31 50.10 -3.03 8.31
C SER A 31 50.94 -2.22 7.31
N LYS A 32 50.25 -1.37 6.52
CA LYS A 32 50.67 0.02 6.30
C LYS A 32 49.48 0.95 6.50
N ALA A 33 49.62 1.93 7.39
CA ALA A 33 48.66 3.01 7.54
C ALA A 33 48.92 4.09 6.48
N SER A 34 47.88 4.77 6.02
CA SER A 34 47.99 6.04 5.31
C SER A 34 47.15 7.09 6.02
N THR A 35 47.72 8.27 6.24
CA THR A 35 47.11 9.34 7.03
C THR A 35 46.08 10.11 6.21
N LEU A 36 44.81 9.99 6.56
CA LEU A 36 43.80 10.96 6.16
C LEU A 36 43.99 12.25 6.97
N ARG A 37 44.19 13.38 6.28
CA ARG A 37 44.00 14.72 6.84
C ARG A 37 42.59 15.20 6.47
N PRO A 38 41.92 15.99 7.33
CA PRO A 38 40.61 16.54 7.01
C PRO A 38 40.70 17.58 5.87
N VAL A 39 39.64 17.68 5.08
CA VAL A 39 39.42 18.76 4.11
C VAL A 39 38.16 19.52 4.52
N GLU A 40 38.22 20.84 4.43
CA GLU A 40 37.29 21.76 5.08
C GLU A 40 35.94 21.87 4.34
N THR A 41 34.89 22.15 5.12
CA THR A 41 33.59 22.58 4.59
C THR A 41 33.69 23.94 3.90
N LYS A 42 33.63 23.98 2.56
CA LYS A 42 33.54 25.23 1.80
C LYS A 42 32.09 25.57 1.45
N THR A 43 31.62 26.67 2.02
CA THR A 43 30.35 27.33 1.70
C THR A 43 30.36 27.87 0.26
N THR A 44 29.65 27.21 -0.65
CA THR A 44 29.39 27.76 -1.99
C THR A 44 28.37 28.89 -1.91
N HIS A 45 28.69 30.02 -2.56
CA HIS A 45 27.85 31.21 -2.54
C HIS A 45 26.65 31.05 -3.51
N ALA A 46 25.52 31.66 -3.16
CA ALA A 46 24.37 31.75 -4.05
C ALA A 46 24.67 32.69 -5.23
N VAL A 47 24.51 32.21 -6.45
CA VAL A 47 24.55 33.05 -7.66
C VAL A 47 23.13 33.54 -7.93
N GLN A 48 22.90 34.85 -7.73
CA GLN A 48 21.65 35.49 -8.17
C GLN A 48 21.62 35.59 -9.69
N ILE A 49 20.68 34.89 -10.32
CA ILE A 49 20.26 35.17 -11.70
C ILE A 49 18.90 35.87 -11.62
N GLY A 50 18.90 37.18 -11.86
CA GLY A 50 17.67 37.98 -11.88
C GLY A 50 16.87 37.78 -13.16
N VAL A 51 15.60 37.42 -13.03
CA VAL A 51 14.60 37.46 -14.11
C VAL A 51 13.44 38.32 -13.63
N ALA A 52 13.10 39.35 -14.40
CA ALA A 52 12.06 40.31 -14.01
C ALA A 52 10.64 39.74 -14.23
N PRO A 53 9.68 40.00 -13.33
CA PRO A 53 8.29 39.61 -13.54
C PRO A 53 7.60 40.59 -14.51
N SER A 54 7.07 40.07 -15.62
CA SER A 54 6.16 40.80 -16.50
C SER A 54 4.71 40.67 -16.02
N HIS A 55 4.00 41.80 -15.91
CA HIS A 55 2.58 41.82 -15.57
C HIS A 55 1.71 41.52 -16.80
N PRO A 56 0.75 40.58 -16.71
CA PRO A 56 -0.48 40.61 -17.50
C PRO A 56 -1.48 41.63 -16.92
N SER A 57 -2.34 42.18 -17.77
CA SER A 57 -3.30 43.22 -17.41
C SER A 57 -4.50 42.72 -16.58
N GLU A 58 -5.01 43.60 -15.71
CA GLU A 58 -6.30 43.37 -15.04
C GLU A 58 -7.45 43.27 -16.05
N THR A 59 -8.28 42.23 -15.93
CA THR A 59 -9.62 42.21 -16.53
C THR A 59 -10.67 42.10 -15.43
N ARG A 60 -11.68 42.97 -15.50
CA ARG A 60 -12.59 43.27 -14.40
C ARG A 60 -13.83 42.36 -14.48
N CYS A 61 -14.16 41.64 -13.41
CA CYS A 61 -15.44 40.93 -13.28
C CYS A 61 -16.17 41.29 -11.97
N PRO A 62 -17.50 41.05 -11.87
CA PRO A 62 -18.34 41.78 -10.91
C PRO A 62 -18.28 41.27 -9.47
N LYS A 63 -18.54 42.18 -8.51
CA LYS A 63 -18.83 41.84 -7.11
C LYS A 63 -20.20 41.17 -7.04
N GLY A 64 -20.34 39.97 -6.46
CA GLY A 64 -21.65 39.28 -6.51
C GLY A 64 -21.89 37.98 -5.73
N SER A 65 -21.07 37.57 -4.76
CA SER A 65 -21.48 36.51 -3.81
C SER A 65 -20.68 36.55 -2.51
N ARG A 66 -21.34 36.27 -1.39
CA ARG A 66 -20.74 36.21 -0.04
C ARG A 66 -20.58 34.74 0.34
N ALA A 67 -19.35 34.29 0.53
CA ALA A 67 -19.10 32.94 1.07
C ALA A 67 -19.63 32.85 2.52
N PRO A 68 -20.21 31.72 2.95
CA PRO A 68 -20.60 31.52 4.33
C PRO A 68 -19.36 31.37 5.21
N GLU A 69 -19.35 32.05 6.36
CA GLU A 69 -18.35 31.81 7.41
C GLU A 69 -18.57 30.41 8.02
N LEU A 70 -17.46 29.70 8.28
CA LEU A 70 -17.50 28.41 8.98
C LEU A 70 -17.58 28.68 10.48
N GLU A 71 -18.78 28.56 11.06
CA GLU A 71 -18.94 28.60 12.51
C GLU A 71 -18.17 27.42 13.16
N ALA A 72 -17.27 27.77 14.08
CA ALA A 72 -16.44 26.81 14.80
C ALA A 72 -17.24 26.16 15.94
N VAL A 73 -18.04 25.15 15.61
CA VAL A 73 -18.80 24.34 16.59
C VAL A 73 -17.86 23.77 17.66
N SER A 74 -18.22 23.93 18.92
CA SER A 74 -17.38 23.54 20.05
C SER A 74 -17.34 22.02 20.24
N ILE A 75 -16.18 21.50 20.62
CA ILE A 75 -16.00 20.08 20.98
C ILE A 75 -16.91 19.69 22.17
N GLY A 76 -17.29 20.64 23.03
CA GLY A 76 -18.28 20.40 24.10
C GLY A 76 -19.68 20.09 23.57
N GLU A 77 -20.09 20.71 22.47
CA GLU A 77 -21.42 20.51 21.86
C GLU A 77 -21.52 19.15 21.16
N MET A 78 -20.41 18.68 20.59
CA MET A 78 -20.32 17.32 20.03
C MET A 78 -20.59 16.23 21.07
N MET A 79 -20.11 16.41 22.31
CA MET A 79 -20.36 15.44 23.40
C MET A 79 -21.80 15.56 23.95
N ALA A 80 -22.35 16.77 24.01
CA ALA A 80 -23.68 17.02 24.57
C ALA A 80 -24.83 16.31 23.82
N GLN A 81 -24.69 16.08 22.50
CA GLN A 81 -25.72 15.38 21.72
C GLN A 81 -25.88 13.90 22.10
N LYS A 82 -24.87 13.25 22.70
CA LYS A 82 -24.94 11.84 23.12
C LYS A 82 -25.99 11.60 24.23
N ALA A 83 -26.31 12.63 25.02
CA ALA A 83 -27.25 12.55 26.14
C ALA A 83 -28.75 12.48 25.76
N LYS A 84 -29.10 12.47 24.46
CA LYS A 84 -30.50 12.40 23.98
C LYS A 84 -30.88 11.06 23.35
N LEU A 85 -29.94 10.13 23.18
CA LEU A 85 -30.23 8.76 22.76
C LEU A 85 -30.57 7.92 24.00
N ARG A 86 -31.75 7.29 24.00
CA ARG A 86 -32.19 6.41 25.09
C ARG A 86 -31.39 5.10 25.04
N PRO A 87 -30.93 4.53 26.16
CA PRO A 87 -30.35 3.19 26.15
C PRO A 87 -31.45 2.17 25.84
N THR A 88 -31.18 1.28 24.88
CA THR A 88 -31.96 0.06 24.69
C THR A 88 -31.58 -0.94 25.78
N GLU A 89 -32.48 -1.17 26.74
CA GLU A 89 -32.27 -2.15 27.80
C GLU A 89 -32.37 -3.58 27.24
N THR A 90 -31.22 -4.19 26.90
CA THR A 90 -31.14 -5.64 26.65
C THR A 90 -31.28 -6.38 27.98
N ARG A 91 -32.53 -6.58 28.41
CA ARG A 91 -32.89 -7.18 29.70
C ARG A 91 -32.65 -8.69 29.69
N VAL A 92 -31.42 -9.10 30.00
CA VAL A 92 -31.07 -10.50 30.23
C VAL A 92 -31.86 -11.01 31.44
N THR A 93 -32.82 -11.90 31.17
CA THR A 93 -33.53 -12.67 32.19
C THR A 93 -32.82 -14.01 32.37
N HIS A 94 -32.68 -14.45 33.62
CA HIS A 94 -32.28 -15.83 33.93
C HIS A 94 -33.50 -16.77 33.81
N ASP A 95 -33.22 -18.07 33.94
CA ASP A 95 -34.16 -19.19 33.92
C ASP A 95 -34.85 -19.49 32.57
N LEU A 96 -34.22 -20.37 31.80
CA LEU A 96 -34.88 -21.56 31.26
C LEU A 96 -33.88 -22.73 31.22
N MET A 97 -34.24 -23.86 31.85
CA MET A 97 -33.53 -25.13 31.69
C MET A 97 -34.02 -25.85 30.43
N VAL A 98 -33.09 -26.23 29.54
CA VAL A 98 -33.30 -27.27 28.52
C VAL A 98 -32.01 -28.10 28.42
N GLU A 99 -32.16 -29.38 28.09
CA GLU A 99 -31.13 -30.41 28.22
C GLU A 99 -30.09 -30.43 27.08
N GLU A 100 -29.14 -31.36 27.17
CA GLU A 100 -27.94 -31.46 26.36
C GLU A 100 -28.20 -31.63 24.85
N ASN A 101 -27.26 -31.14 24.03
CA ASN A 101 -26.66 -31.91 22.94
C ASN A 101 -25.27 -31.34 22.60
N MET A 102 -24.21 -32.09 22.89
CA MET A 102 -22.84 -31.69 22.52
C MET A 102 -22.52 -32.07 21.07
N SER A 103 -22.05 -31.10 20.29
CA SER A 103 -21.31 -31.35 19.05
C SER A 103 -20.10 -30.40 18.99
N ASP A 104 -18.89 -30.96 18.91
CA ASP A 104 -17.63 -30.22 18.99
C ASP A 104 -17.46 -29.15 17.88
N SER A 105 -17.29 -27.88 18.28
CA SER A 105 -16.63 -26.87 17.46
C SER A 105 -15.68 -26.04 18.34
N LYS A 106 -14.40 -26.43 18.38
CA LYS A 106 -13.39 -25.85 19.29
C LYS A 106 -12.89 -24.48 18.84
N GLY A 107 -13.72 -23.46 19.01
CA GLY A 107 -13.26 -22.07 19.14
C GLY A 107 -12.73 -21.84 20.54
N THR A 108 -11.42 -22.02 20.77
CA THR A 108 -10.81 -21.68 22.07
C THR A 108 -10.83 -20.16 22.28
N PRO A 109 -11.39 -19.65 23.40
CA PRO A 109 -11.16 -18.27 23.79
C PRO A 109 -9.66 -18.03 23.97
N THR A 110 -9.15 -16.93 23.42
CA THR A 110 -7.78 -16.52 23.71
C THR A 110 -7.66 -16.24 25.21
N LYS A 111 -6.70 -16.90 25.85
CA LYS A 111 -6.35 -16.65 27.26
C LYS A 111 -6.06 -15.16 27.42
N PRO A 112 -6.59 -14.45 28.43
CA PRO A 112 -6.06 -13.15 28.79
C PRO A 112 -4.54 -13.28 28.99
N PRO A 113 -3.71 -12.36 28.47
CA PRO A 113 -2.27 -12.41 28.69
C PRO A 113 -1.94 -12.50 30.18
N GLU A 114 -0.93 -13.29 30.53
CA GLU A 114 -0.36 -13.24 31.87
C GLU A 114 0.09 -11.79 32.15
N LEU A 115 -0.22 -11.29 33.35
CA LEU A 115 -0.22 -9.86 33.67
C LEU A 115 1.08 -9.15 33.27
N MET A 116 1.06 -8.48 32.12
CA MET A 116 2.17 -7.68 31.60
C MET A 116 2.58 -6.63 32.63
N ASN A 117 3.88 -6.41 32.81
CA ASN A 117 4.32 -5.54 33.91
C ASN A 117 3.97 -4.08 33.59
N PRO A 118 3.58 -3.26 34.58
CA PRO A 118 3.34 -1.83 34.35
C PRO A 118 4.55 -1.06 33.78
N THR A 119 5.76 -1.62 33.86
CA THR A 119 6.98 -1.13 33.21
C THR A 119 6.97 -1.22 31.69
N ASP A 120 6.12 -2.07 31.13
CA ASP A 120 6.15 -2.54 29.75
C ASP A 120 5.21 -1.69 28.87
N ARG A 121 4.71 -0.57 29.39
CA ARG A 121 3.92 0.44 28.65
C ARG A 121 4.80 1.29 27.73
N LEU A 122 4.22 1.81 26.66
CA LEU A 122 4.85 2.83 25.81
C LEU A 122 5.22 4.08 26.63
N LYS A 123 6.50 4.45 26.61
CA LYS A 123 7.07 5.64 27.26
C LYS A 123 7.27 6.74 26.22
N ALA A 124 6.21 7.47 25.92
CA ALA A 124 6.18 8.56 24.94
C ALA A 124 5.32 9.74 25.43
N THR A 125 5.29 10.84 24.68
CA THR A 125 4.36 11.94 24.97
C THR A 125 2.91 11.54 24.71
N HIS A 126 1.94 12.25 25.33
CA HIS A 126 0.50 12.01 25.07
C HIS A 126 0.15 12.10 23.58
N ALA A 127 0.76 13.03 22.85
CA ALA A 127 0.57 13.19 21.42
C ALA A 127 1.09 11.98 20.63
N GLU A 128 2.29 11.48 20.93
CA GLU A 128 2.81 10.26 20.31
C GLU A 128 2.01 9.00 20.69
N THR A 129 1.34 9.01 21.84
CA THR A 129 0.61 7.85 22.38
C THR A 129 -0.82 7.75 21.83
N HIS A 130 -1.48 8.90 21.59
CA HIS A 130 -2.91 8.94 21.23
C HIS A 130 -3.27 9.91 20.10
N GLY A 131 -2.36 10.77 19.64
CA GLY A 131 -2.65 11.90 18.76
C GLY A 131 -3.27 13.10 19.49
N SER A 132 -3.38 14.25 18.80
CA SER A 132 -3.81 15.52 19.39
C SER A 132 -5.29 15.57 19.82
N LEU A 133 -6.13 14.62 19.39
CA LEU A 133 -7.53 14.48 19.82
C LEU A 133 -7.70 13.42 20.94
N GLY A 134 -6.62 12.77 21.39
CA GLY A 134 -6.69 11.66 22.32
C GLY A 134 -7.12 12.06 23.74
N LEU A 135 -8.05 11.32 24.33
CA LEU A 135 -8.58 11.61 25.67
C LEU A 135 -7.53 11.39 26.76
N ARG A 136 -7.52 12.25 27.79
CA ARG A 136 -6.63 12.15 28.96
C ARG A 136 -6.90 10.95 29.87
N SER A 137 -8.04 10.27 29.68
CA SER A 137 -8.44 9.05 30.38
C SER A 137 -7.91 7.77 29.73
N TRP A 138 -7.36 7.83 28.52
CA TRP A 138 -6.83 6.64 27.84
C TRP A 138 -5.49 6.21 28.46
N GLY A 139 -5.38 4.93 28.77
CA GLY A 139 -4.11 4.32 29.19
C GLY A 139 -3.15 4.16 28.01
N ALA A 140 -1.84 4.35 28.27
CA ALA A 140 -0.80 4.11 27.26
C ALA A 140 -0.81 2.62 26.82
N PRO A 141 -0.52 2.30 25.54
CA PRO A 141 -0.54 0.93 25.05
C PRO A 141 0.57 0.07 25.70
N TRP A 142 0.33 -1.23 25.75
CA TRP A 142 1.31 -2.24 26.17
C TRP A 142 2.33 -2.49 25.06
N CYS A 143 3.60 -2.70 25.38
CA CYS A 143 4.59 -3.27 24.47
C CYS A 143 4.37 -4.78 24.40
N THR A 144 3.95 -5.28 23.24
CA THR A 144 3.63 -6.70 23.04
C THR A 144 4.80 -7.50 22.47
N ALA A 145 5.71 -6.84 21.76
CA ALA A 145 6.94 -7.44 21.26
C ALA A 145 8.08 -6.40 21.25
N ALA A 146 9.17 -6.66 21.96
CA ALA A 146 10.30 -5.73 22.08
C ALA A 146 11.41 -6.08 21.07
N SER A 147 12.15 -5.06 20.60
CA SER A 147 13.26 -5.21 19.66
C SER A 147 14.24 -4.04 19.73
N ASP A 148 15.51 -4.34 19.96
CA ASP A 148 16.61 -3.37 19.85
C ASP A 148 16.97 -3.01 18.41
N GLU A 149 16.51 -3.75 17.40
CA GLU A 149 16.60 -3.33 16.00
C GLU A 149 15.68 -2.13 15.70
N ASP A 150 16.15 -1.25 14.82
CA ASP A 150 15.33 -0.24 14.17
C ASP A 150 14.35 -0.91 13.20
N ALA A 151 13.11 -0.41 13.09
CA ALA A 151 12.11 -1.02 12.22
C ALA A 151 12.59 -1.05 10.76
N ARG A 152 13.07 0.09 10.25
CA ARG A 152 13.65 0.19 8.90
C ARG A 152 15.06 0.79 8.92
N PRO A 153 16.10 -0.03 9.18
CA PRO A 153 17.48 0.45 9.27
C PRO A 153 17.92 1.22 8.03
N GLY A 154 18.65 2.32 8.23
CA GLY A 154 19.11 3.22 7.15
C GLY A 154 18.11 4.31 6.73
N PHE A 155 16.95 4.41 7.41
CA PHE A 155 15.96 5.48 7.22
C PHE A 155 15.68 6.21 8.54
N GLU A 156 15.05 7.39 8.48
CA GLU A 156 14.41 7.96 9.66
C GLU A 156 13.26 7.03 10.09
N THR A 157 13.35 6.51 11.32
CA THR A 157 12.48 5.43 11.82
C THR A 157 12.55 5.37 13.35
N ARG A 158 11.76 4.48 13.94
CA ARG A 158 11.76 4.18 15.39
C ARG A 158 12.20 2.73 15.60
N LYS A 159 12.40 2.30 16.85
CA LYS A 159 12.64 0.89 17.19
C LYS A 159 11.47 0.02 16.78
N ALA A 160 11.76 -1.23 16.42
CA ALA A 160 10.80 -2.20 15.90
C ALA A 160 9.84 -2.78 16.97
N ASN A 161 9.75 -2.15 18.15
CA ASN A 161 8.82 -2.50 19.21
C ASN A 161 7.36 -2.44 18.71
N GLU A 162 6.61 -3.50 18.94
CA GLU A 162 5.16 -3.55 18.72
C GLU A 162 4.42 -3.16 20.00
N TYR A 163 3.36 -2.37 19.84
CA TYR A 163 2.50 -1.95 20.92
C TYR A 163 1.02 -2.22 20.59
N GLN A 164 0.21 -2.44 21.63
CA GLN A 164 -1.23 -2.65 21.53
C GLN A 164 -1.99 -1.84 22.59
N ASP A 165 -2.97 -1.05 22.14
CA ASP A 165 -3.93 -0.33 22.97
C ASP A 165 -4.80 -1.31 23.78
N GLU A 166 -5.23 -0.90 24.97
CA GLU A 166 -6.19 -1.69 25.76
C GLU A 166 -7.54 -1.80 25.01
N PRO A 167 -8.28 -2.92 25.08
CA PRO A 167 -9.49 -3.13 24.27
C PRO A 167 -10.56 -2.02 24.38
N ALA A 168 -10.73 -1.43 25.56
CA ALA A 168 -11.64 -0.30 25.76
C ALA A 168 -11.12 0.99 25.07
N VAL A 169 -9.83 1.30 25.22
CA VAL A 169 -9.16 2.43 24.55
C VAL A 169 -9.20 2.24 23.03
N LEU A 170 -8.95 1.03 22.54
CA LEU A 170 -9.04 0.68 21.12
C LEU A 170 -10.46 0.94 20.57
N SER A 171 -11.49 0.49 21.28
CA SER A 171 -12.89 0.72 20.90
C SER A 171 -13.24 2.21 20.83
N GLU A 172 -12.84 3.01 21.83
CA GLU A 172 -13.04 4.47 21.82
C GLU A 172 -12.26 5.17 20.70
N LYS A 173 -11.02 4.72 20.41
CA LYS A 173 -10.22 5.21 19.28
C LYS A 173 -10.89 4.88 17.94
N VAL A 174 -11.48 3.70 17.78
CA VAL A 174 -12.20 3.31 16.55
C VAL A 174 -13.49 4.11 16.37
N ALA A 175 -14.26 4.35 17.43
CA ALA A 175 -15.43 5.24 17.36
C ALA A 175 -15.05 6.69 16.97
N LEU A 176 -13.89 7.19 17.44
CA LEU A 176 -13.36 8.48 17.01
C LEU A 176 -12.93 8.45 15.53
N LEU A 177 -12.27 7.39 15.06
CA LEU A 177 -11.93 7.18 13.65
C LEU A 177 -13.19 7.16 12.76
N ALA A 178 -14.24 6.44 13.16
CA ALA A 178 -15.53 6.40 12.48
C ALA A 178 -16.16 7.80 12.41
N SER A 179 -16.10 8.59 13.48
CA SER A 179 -16.53 10.00 13.50
C SER A 179 -15.71 10.88 12.55
N LEU A 180 -14.38 10.71 12.47
CA LEU A 180 -13.53 11.46 11.54
C LEU A 180 -13.86 11.12 10.08
N ILE A 181 -13.99 9.83 9.74
CA ILE A 181 -14.36 9.35 8.40
C ILE A 181 -15.75 9.86 7.99
N ARG A 182 -16.74 9.84 8.90
CA ARG A 182 -18.09 10.38 8.66
C ARG A 182 -18.10 11.89 8.38
N LYS A 183 -17.15 12.65 8.94
CA LYS A 183 -17.05 14.12 8.77
C LYS A 183 -16.19 14.54 7.57
N SER A 184 -15.32 13.65 7.11
CA SER A 184 -14.37 13.93 6.03
C SER A 184 -15.07 14.13 4.70
N ARG A 185 -14.71 15.21 4.00
CA ARG A 185 -15.14 15.49 2.62
C ARG A 185 -14.23 14.79 1.61
N SER A 186 -12.98 14.54 2.00
CA SER A 186 -11.88 14.13 1.14
C SER A 186 -10.91 13.22 1.90
N CYS A 187 -11.41 12.05 2.31
CA CYS A 187 -10.61 11.05 3.00
C CYS A 187 -9.71 10.33 2.00
N VAL A 188 -8.43 10.19 2.34
CA VAL A 188 -7.46 9.40 1.58
C VAL A 188 -6.76 8.38 2.48
N VAL A 189 -6.27 7.30 1.88
CA VAL A 189 -5.40 6.31 2.54
C VAL A 189 -3.97 6.48 2.04
N TYR A 190 -3.01 6.27 2.94
CA TYR A 190 -1.60 6.08 2.64
C TYR A 190 -1.13 4.81 3.36
N SER A 191 -0.70 3.78 2.63
CA SER A 191 -0.42 2.47 3.24
C SER A 191 0.85 1.81 2.78
N GLY A 192 1.46 1.05 3.70
CA GLY A 192 2.66 0.25 3.49
C GLY A 192 2.44 -1.22 3.83
N ALA A 193 3.53 -2.00 3.82
CA ALA A 193 3.46 -3.46 3.81
C ALA A 193 2.78 -4.09 5.03
N GLY A 194 2.66 -3.37 6.15
CA GLY A 194 1.94 -3.79 7.34
C GLY A 194 0.43 -4.05 7.14
N ILE A 195 -0.20 -3.49 6.09
CA ILE A 195 -1.60 -3.82 5.75
C ILE A 195 -1.76 -5.20 5.10
N SER A 196 -0.65 -5.81 4.67
CA SER A 196 -0.61 -7.08 3.93
C SER A 196 0.06 -8.22 4.71
N THR A 197 0.46 -8.03 5.99
CA THR A 197 1.17 -9.09 6.73
C THR A 197 0.28 -10.28 7.07
N SER A 198 -0.99 -10.05 7.43
CA SER A 198 -1.97 -11.12 7.70
C SER A 198 -2.36 -11.92 6.45
N SER A 199 -2.07 -11.44 5.22
CA SER A 199 -2.24 -12.25 4.00
C SER A 199 -1.04 -13.13 3.66
N GLY A 200 0.02 -13.12 4.47
CA GLY A 200 1.26 -13.88 4.23
C GLY A 200 2.31 -13.15 3.39
N ILE A 201 2.14 -11.84 3.12
CA ILE A 201 3.17 -11.02 2.49
C ILE A 201 4.12 -10.47 3.56
N ASN A 202 5.43 -10.57 3.35
CA ASN A 202 6.41 -9.98 4.27
C ASN A 202 6.52 -8.47 4.10
N ASP A 203 6.55 -7.77 5.23
CA ASP A 203 6.93 -6.37 5.35
C ASP A 203 8.44 -6.20 5.64
N TYR A 204 8.88 -4.95 5.74
CA TYR A 204 10.27 -4.56 6.00
C TYR A 204 10.57 -4.19 7.47
N ALA A 205 9.51 -4.00 8.28
CA ALA A 205 9.54 -3.25 9.52
C ALA A 205 9.50 -4.14 10.78
N THR A 206 8.86 -5.30 10.68
CA THR A 206 8.78 -6.34 11.70
C THR A 206 10.15 -6.96 11.98
N ARG A 207 10.65 -6.83 13.22
CA ARG A 207 11.92 -7.43 13.69
C ARG A 207 11.80 -8.29 14.94
N ALA A 208 10.84 -7.99 15.82
CA ALA A 208 10.68 -8.71 17.08
C ALA A 208 10.35 -10.19 16.84
N SER A 209 11.03 -11.10 17.56
CA SER A 209 10.92 -12.55 17.37
C SER A 209 9.55 -13.11 17.77
N ASN A 210 8.83 -12.44 18.67
CA ASN A 210 7.47 -12.74 19.07
C ASN A 210 6.41 -11.82 18.42
N SER A 211 6.72 -11.28 17.23
CA SER A 211 5.84 -10.38 16.48
C SER A 211 4.41 -10.91 16.33
N SER A 212 3.44 -10.04 16.63
CA SER A 212 2.01 -10.29 16.43
C SER A 212 1.57 -10.10 14.97
N ALA A 213 2.35 -9.38 14.16
CA ALA A 213 1.97 -8.97 12.80
C ALA A 213 1.78 -10.12 11.80
N LYS A 214 2.36 -11.31 12.10
CA LYS A 214 2.38 -12.48 11.21
C LYS A 214 1.93 -13.79 11.88
N ALA A 215 1.50 -13.75 13.14
CA ALA A 215 1.22 -14.93 13.95
C ALA A 215 0.25 -15.92 13.29
N ASP A 216 -0.75 -15.40 12.58
CA ASP A 216 -1.86 -16.15 11.99
C ASP A 216 -1.78 -16.21 10.44
N ALA A 217 -0.66 -15.77 9.85
CA ALA A 217 -0.55 -15.53 8.41
C ALA A 217 -0.34 -16.81 7.58
N PRO A 218 -1.01 -16.98 6.42
CA PRO A 218 -0.91 -18.20 5.62
C PRO A 218 0.44 -18.32 4.91
N HIS A 219 0.98 -19.55 4.84
CA HIS A 219 2.20 -19.82 4.09
C HIS A 219 1.94 -19.80 2.56
N LEU A 220 2.38 -18.74 1.90
CA LEU A 220 2.22 -18.56 0.46
C LEU A 220 3.35 -19.24 -0.34
N ARG A 221 2.97 -20.04 -1.36
CA ARG A 221 3.92 -20.56 -2.38
C ARG A 221 4.46 -19.46 -3.31
N SER A 222 3.75 -18.35 -3.41
CA SER A 222 4.05 -17.17 -4.23
C SER A 222 3.25 -15.99 -3.68
N PRO A 223 3.81 -14.77 -3.57
CA PRO A 223 3.07 -13.62 -3.05
C PRO A 223 1.90 -13.21 -3.96
N PHE A 224 1.91 -13.59 -5.24
CA PHE A 224 0.76 -13.43 -6.14
C PHE A 224 -0.49 -14.20 -5.66
N ASN A 225 -0.31 -15.26 -4.87
CA ASN A 225 -1.41 -16.06 -4.31
C ASN A 225 -2.04 -15.42 -3.06
N ALA A 226 -1.56 -14.25 -2.63
CA ALA A 226 -2.14 -13.54 -1.50
C ALA A 226 -3.61 -13.15 -1.79
N SER A 227 -4.42 -13.22 -0.74
CA SER A 227 -5.81 -12.75 -0.70
C SER A 227 -5.88 -11.44 0.10
N PRO A 228 -6.83 -10.54 -0.18
CA PRO A 228 -6.95 -9.30 0.58
C PRO A 228 -7.28 -9.56 2.06
N THR A 229 -6.60 -8.84 2.94
CA THR A 229 -6.86 -8.81 4.38
C THR A 229 -8.21 -8.14 4.68
N LYS A 230 -8.73 -8.28 5.91
CA LYS A 230 -10.00 -7.63 6.30
C LYS A 230 -9.93 -6.12 6.07
N SER A 231 -8.79 -5.52 6.42
CA SER A 231 -8.47 -4.10 6.19
C SER A 231 -8.70 -3.69 4.72
N HIS A 232 -8.20 -4.45 3.75
CA HIS A 232 -8.40 -4.15 2.33
C HIS A 232 -9.89 -4.20 1.92
N ARG A 233 -10.65 -5.17 2.44
CA ARG A 233 -12.10 -5.31 2.17
C ARG A 233 -12.90 -4.14 2.75
N VAL A 234 -12.58 -3.72 3.97
CA VAL A 234 -13.25 -2.59 4.62
C VAL A 234 -12.91 -1.27 3.92
N LEU A 235 -11.69 -1.10 3.41
CA LEU A 235 -11.31 0.06 2.59
C LEU A 235 -12.04 0.09 1.23
N ALA A 236 -12.23 -1.06 0.57
CA ALA A 236 -13.09 -1.16 -0.62
C ALA A 236 -14.57 -0.83 -0.30
N ALA A 237 -15.11 -1.32 0.82
CA ALA A 237 -16.46 -1.01 1.27
C ALA A 237 -16.63 0.49 1.61
N LEU A 238 -15.63 1.12 2.22
CA LEU A 238 -15.58 2.57 2.49
C LEU A 238 -15.59 3.40 1.20
N GLN A 239 -14.91 2.94 0.15
CA GLN A 239 -14.96 3.59 -1.16
C GLN A 239 -16.35 3.42 -1.80
N LYS A 240 -16.91 2.20 -1.77
CA LYS A 240 -18.25 1.88 -2.29
C LYS A 240 -19.37 2.69 -1.62
N LYS A 241 -19.25 2.96 -0.31
CA LYS A 241 -20.16 3.83 0.47
C LYS A 241 -19.81 5.33 0.33
N GLY A 242 -18.78 5.68 -0.45
CA GLY A 242 -18.40 7.06 -0.77
C GLY A 242 -17.62 7.80 0.31
N HIS A 243 -17.19 7.13 1.39
CA HIS A 243 -16.39 7.73 2.47
C HIS A 243 -14.92 7.92 2.07
N LEU A 244 -14.30 6.88 1.50
CA LEU A 244 -12.92 6.93 1.00
C LEU A 244 -12.90 7.45 -0.44
N LYS A 245 -12.05 8.45 -0.72
CA LYS A 245 -11.95 9.07 -2.06
C LYS A 245 -10.76 8.56 -2.88
N TYR A 246 -9.64 8.29 -2.22
CA TYR A 246 -8.39 7.93 -2.90
C TYR A 246 -7.43 7.12 -2.03
N TRP A 247 -6.56 6.32 -2.65
CA TRP A 247 -5.63 5.44 -1.96
C TRP A 247 -4.24 5.53 -2.59
N ILE A 248 -3.26 5.98 -1.80
CA ILE A 248 -1.84 5.98 -2.14
C ILE A 248 -1.21 4.71 -1.56
N GLN A 249 -0.95 3.72 -2.41
CA GLN A 249 -0.44 2.39 -2.05
C GLN A 249 1.08 2.35 -2.27
N GLN A 250 1.86 2.17 -1.20
CA GLN A 250 3.32 1.98 -1.30
C GLN A 250 3.72 0.55 -1.71
N ASN A 251 2.79 -0.40 -1.60
CA ASN A 251 2.98 -1.81 -1.93
C ASN A 251 2.72 -2.07 -3.42
N HIS A 252 3.16 -3.24 -3.88
CA HIS A 252 3.06 -3.67 -5.28
C HIS A 252 2.04 -4.80 -5.48
N ASP A 253 1.35 -5.18 -4.40
CA ASP A 253 0.77 -6.51 -4.17
C ASP A 253 -0.57 -6.78 -4.88
N GLY A 254 -1.23 -5.75 -5.41
CA GLY A 254 -2.54 -5.85 -6.06
C GLY A 254 -3.69 -6.15 -5.09
N LEU A 255 -3.46 -6.14 -3.77
CA LEU A 255 -4.49 -6.49 -2.78
C LEU A 255 -5.65 -5.48 -2.67
N PRO A 256 -5.47 -4.15 -2.87
CA PRO A 256 -6.60 -3.22 -2.99
C PRO A 256 -7.55 -3.63 -4.11
N GLN A 257 -7.02 -3.93 -5.29
CA GLN A 257 -7.82 -4.28 -6.45
C GLN A 257 -8.43 -5.67 -6.35
N LYS A 258 -7.73 -6.65 -5.78
CA LYS A 258 -8.31 -7.97 -5.43
C LYS A 258 -9.45 -7.86 -4.41
N ALA A 259 -9.51 -6.80 -3.59
CA ALA A 259 -10.64 -6.50 -2.69
C ALA A 259 -11.80 -5.76 -3.38
N GLY A 260 -11.63 -5.30 -4.62
CA GLY A 260 -12.62 -4.51 -5.35
C GLY A 260 -12.48 -3.00 -5.16
N TYR A 261 -11.36 -2.51 -4.63
CA TYR A 261 -11.06 -1.09 -4.67
C TYR A 261 -10.68 -0.68 -6.11
N PRO A 262 -11.30 0.37 -6.70
CA PRO A 262 -11.19 0.65 -8.13
C PRO A 262 -9.83 1.23 -8.52
N GLN A 263 -9.21 0.67 -9.57
CA GLN A 263 -7.87 1.07 -10.07
C GLN A 263 -7.73 2.57 -10.37
N HIS A 264 -8.79 3.23 -10.84
CA HIS A 264 -8.75 4.66 -11.17
C HIS A 264 -8.78 5.60 -9.95
N LEU A 265 -8.94 5.07 -8.72
CA LEU A 265 -8.83 5.82 -7.46
C LEU A 265 -7.60 5.39 -6.63
N LEU A 266 -6.63 4.72 -7.27
CA LEU A 266 -5.47 4.08 -6.65
C LEU A 266 -4.17 4.58 -7.28
N ASN A 267 -3.21 4.97 -6.45
CA ASN A 267 -1.87 5.39 -6.86
C ASN A 267 -0.83 4.43 -6.30
N GLU A 268 -0.34 3.53 -7.15
CA GLU A 268 0.67 2.51 -6.84
C GLU A 268 2.08 3.14 -6.96
N ILE A 269 2.37 4.08 -6.05
CA ILE A 269 3.43 5.09 -6.19
C ILE A 269 4.84 4.51 -6.37
N HIS A 270 5.11 3.31 -5.85
CA HIS A 270 6.40 2.62 -5.93
C HIS A 270 6.44 1.50 -6.99
N GLY A 271 5.44 1.41 -7.86
CA GLY A 271 5.29 0.32 -8.83
C GLY A 271 4.31 -0.77 -8.37
N ALA A 272 3.86 -1.59 -9.32
CA ALA A 272 2.86 -2.63 -9.13
C ALA A 272 3.26 -3.94 -9.82
N TRP A 273 2.83 -5.10 -9.31
CA TRP A 273 3.04 -6.39 -9.97
C TRP A 273 2.03 -6.68 -11.10
N TYR A 274 1.04 -5.82 -11.30
CA TYR A 274 -0.10 -6.01 -12.21
C TYR A 274 -0.30 -4.83 -13.19
N ASP A 275 0.64 -3.89 -13.23
CA ASP A 275 0.72 -2.86 -14.28
C ASP A 275 2.09 -2.99 -14.97
N PRO A 276 2.15 -3.43 -16.25
CA PRO A 276 3.41 -3.60 -16.95
C PRO A 276 4.09 -2.26 -17.31
N SER A 277 3.37 -1.13 -17.21
CA SER A 277 3.92 0.23 -17.36
C SER A 277 4.49 0.79 -16.05
N ASN A 278 4.22 0.16 -14.90
CA ASN A 278 4.64 0.65 -13.58
C ASN A 278 5.47 -0.40 -12.82
N PRO A 279 6.65 -0.82 -13.35
CA PRO A 279 7.51 -1.78 -12.66
C PRO A 279 8.02 -1.22 -11.32
N VAL A 280 8.24 -2.12 -10.35
CA VAL A 280 8.72 -1.81 -8.99
C VAL A 280 10.01 -0.99 -9.03
N VAL A 281 10.00 0.19 -8.41
CA VAL A 281 11.19 1.04 -8.31
C VAL A 281 11.99 0.75 -7.03
N PRO A 282 13.33 0.68 -7.09
CA PRO A 282 14.15 0.59 -5.90
C PRO A 282 14.15 1.93 -5.14
N MET A 283 14.46 1.90 -3.84
CA MET A 283 14.53 3.11 -2.98
C MET A 283 15.54 4.17 -3.45
N SER A 284 16.51 3.79 -4.30
CA SER A 284 17.49 4.67 -4.95
C SER A 284 17.08 5.14 -6.36
N GLY A 285 15.90 4.75 -6.83
CA GLY A 285 15.35 5.12 -8.14
C GLY A 285 14.62 6.47 -8.12
N GLN A 286 13.79 6.69 -9.14
CA GLN A 286 12.90 7.85 -9.24
C GLN A 286 11.45 7.37 -9.36
N LEU A 287 10.52 8.08 -8.74
CA LEU A 287 9.10 7.83 -8.87
C LEU A 287 8.61 8.20 -10.28
N ARG A 288 7.55 7.52 -10.76
CA ARG A 288 6.82 7.93 -11.97
C ARG A 288 6.30 9.36 -11.79
N LYS A 289 6.58 10.24 -12.77
CA LYS A 289 6.30 11.68 -12.66
C LYS A 289 4.80 11.97 -12.57
N ASP A 290 4.02 11.23 -13.35
CA ASP A 290 2.57 11.22 -13.37
C ASP A 290 1.97 10.79 -12.02
N LEU A 291 2.41 9.65 -11.48
CA LEU A 291 1.99 9.18 -10.15
C LEU A 291 2.40 10.15 -9.03
N PHE A 292 3.58 10.77 -9.11
CA PHE A 292 3.99 11.79 -8.14
C PHE A 292 3.20 13.10 -8.28
N GLN A 293 2.77 13.47 -9.50
CA GLN A 293 1.91 14.63 -9.72
C GLN A 293 0.49 14.40 -9.16
N ASP A 294 -0.08 13.22 -9.39
CA ASP A 294 -1.36 12.82 -8.79
C ASP A 294 -1.30 12.79 -7.25
N LEU A 295 -0.23 12.21 -6.68
CA LEU A 295 0.04 12.28 -5.22
C LEU A 295 0.04 13.73 -4.71
N ARG A 296 0.64 14.67 -5.44
CA ARG A 296 0.67 16.09 -5.09
C ARG A 296 -0.70 16.76 -5.20
N GLU A 297 -1.53 16.33 -6.13
CA GLU A 297 -2.91 16.80 -6.26
C GLU A 297 -3.79 16.32 -5.09
N TRP A 298 -3.68 15.04 -4.72
CA TRP A 298 -4.40 14.48 -3.57
C TRP A 298 -3.88 14.97 -2.21
N GLU A 299 -2.57 15.24 -2.08
CA GLU A 299 -2.03 15.98 -0.93
C GLU A 299 -2.70 17.34 -0.77
N GLY A 300 -3.00 18.03 -1.87
CA GLY A 300 -3.82 19.24 -1.88
C GLY A 300 -5.25 18.96 -1.38
N LYS A 301 -5.96 18.06 -2.07
CA LYS A 301 -7.39 17.73 -1.84
C LYS A 301 -7.72 17.16 -0.46
N ALA A 302 -6.83 16.39 0.16
CA ALA A 302 -7.18 15.58 1.33
C ALA A 302 -7.51 16.43 2.58
N ASP A 303 -8.64 16.14 3.24
CA ASP A 303 -8.96 16.70 4.56
C ASP A 303 -8.77 15.69 5.71
N LEU A 304 -8.70 14.40 5.39
CA LEU A 304 -8.33 13.33 6.32
C LEU A 304 -7.38 12.36 5.61
N CYS A 305 -6.25 12.02 6.23
CA CYS A 305 -5.34 10.98 5.76
C CYS A 305 -5.26 9.84 6.78
N LEU A 306 -5.47 8.61 6.33
CA LEU A 306 -5.32 7.39 7.11
C LEU A 306 -3.98 6.74 6.73
N SER A 307 -2.99 6.83 7.62
CA SER A 307 -1.68 6.20 7.47
C SER A 307 -1.71 4.79 8.07
N LEU A 308 -1.59 3.76 7.24
CA LEU A 308 -1.89 2.36 7.60
C LEU A 308 -0.70 1.44 7.36
N GLY A 309 -0.16 0.84 8.42
CA GLY A 309 0.83 -0.25 8.28
C GLY A 309 2.14 0.17 7.61
N THR A 310 2.49 1.46 7.72
CA THR A 310 3.71 2.03 7.15
C THR A 310 4.54 2.69 8.25
N SER A 311 5.86 2.50 8.17
CA SER A 311 6.83 3.25 8.98
C SER A 311 7.06 4.68 8.47
N MET A 312 6.17 5.18 7.58
CA MET A 312 6.12 6.53 7.02
C MET A 312 7.47 7.10 6.56
N CYS A 313 8.24 6.29 5.84
CA CYS A 313 9.51 6.71 5.27
C CYS A 313 9.65 6.24 3.82
N GLY A 314 10.29 7.05 2.99
CA GLY A 314 10.69 6.67 1.64
C GLY A 314 10.16 7.57 0.53
N MET A 315 11.08 8.03 -0.32
CA MET A 315 10.82 8.68 -1.62
C MET A 315 9.84 9.87 -1.60
N ASN A 316 9.61 10.49 -0.43
CA ASN A 316 8.69 11.62 -0.26
C ASN A 316 7.22 11.23 -0.56
N ALA A 317 6.85 9.96 -0.35
CA ALA A 317 5.47 9.49 -0.52
C ALA A 317 4.60 9.82 0.72
N ASP A 318 5.23 9.82 1.89
CA ASP A 318 4.68 10.13 3.23
C ASP A 318 4.14 11.56 3.37
N ARG A 319 4.49 12.45 2.45
CA ARG A 319 4.04 13.86 2.41
C ARG A 319 2.52 14.04 2.49
N VAL A 320 1.72 13.10 1.97
CA VAL A 320 0.25 13.17 2.05
C VAL A 320 -0.26 13.08 3.49
N ALA A 321 0.39 12.28 4.34
CA ALA A 321 0.11 12.19 5.78
C ALA A 321 0.57 13.46 6.52
N ILE A 322 1.81 13.90 6.29
CA ILE A 322 2.41 15.07 6.95
C ILE A 322 1.62 16.35 6.61
N SER A 323 1.26 16.56 5.34
CA SER A 323 0.49 17.73 4.91
C SER A 323 -0.96 17.70 5.41
N ALA A 324 -1.56 16.54 5.65
CA ALA A 324 -2.86 16.45 6.33
C ALA A 324 -2.74 16.91 7.79
N ALA A 325 -1.77 16.41 8.55
CA ALA A 325 -1.48 16.87 9.93
C ALA A 325 -1.20 18.38 9.99
N SER A 326 -0.37 18.89 9.06
CA SER A 326 -0.03 20.32 8.97
C SER A 326 -1.24 21.20 8.64
N LYS A 327 -2.21 20.70 7.86
CA LYS A 327 -3.48 21.41 7.58
C LYS A 327 -4.40 21.41 8.80
N ALA A 328 -4.48 20.31 9.57
CA ALA A 328 -5.31 20.24 10.78
C ALA A 328 -4.79 21.16 11.90
N LYS A 329 -3.46 21.25 12.09
CA LYS A 329 -2.84 22.24 12.99
C LYS A 329 -3.15 23.71 12.61
N LYS A 330 -3.68 23.97 11.41
CA LYS A 330 -4.10 25.29 10.91
C LYS A 330 -5.63 25.44 10.84
N GLY A 331 -6.40 24.47 11.34
CA GLY A 331 -7.87 24.45 11.28
C GLY A 331 -8.46 24.11 9.91
N ASN A 332 -7.64 23.74 8.92
CA ASN A 332 -8.04 23.58 7.51
C ASN A 332 -8.30 22.12 7.09
N ALA A 333 -8.23 21.16 8.01
CA ALA A 333 -8.43 19.73 7.78
C ALA A 333 -8.78 18.98 9.07
N LEU A 334 -9.31 17.76 8.95
CA LEU A 334 -9.48 16.82 10.07
C LEU A 334 -8.16 16.12 10.44
N GLY A 335 -7.24 15.98 9.50
CA GLY A 335 -5.82 15.72 9.78
C GLY A 335 -5.34 14.31 9.49
N LEU A 336 -4.45 13.82 10.34
CA LEU A 336 -3.77 12.53 10.18
C LEU A 336 -4.21 11.53 11.25
N VAL A 337 -4.62 10.33 10.83
CA VAL A 337 -4.71 9.15 11.69
C VAL A 337 -3.58 8.19 11.35
N ILE A 338 -2.89 7.63 12.34
CA ILE A 338 -1.85 6.61 12.14
C ILE A 338 -2.27 5.32 12.83
N VAL A 339 -2.32 4.22 12.08
CA VAL A 339 -2.72 2.89 12.55
C VAL A 339 -1.64 1.85 12.23
N GLY A 340 -1.25 1.10 13.26
CA GLY A 340 -0.24 0.05 13.17
C GLY A 340 0.47 -0.19 14.50
N LEU A 341 1.16 -1.32 14.60
CA LEU A 341 1.77 -1.82 15.84
C LEU A 341 3.00 -1.02 16.30
N GLN A 342 3.84 -0.56 15.38
CA GLN A 342 5.12 0.09 15.69
C GLN A 342 5.02 1.62 15.75
N GLN A 343 5.94 2.28 16.46
CA GLN A 343 6.01 3.74 16.46
C GLN A 343 6.50 4.30 15.11
N THR A 344 6.08 5.53 14.81
CA THR A 344 6.58 6.31 13.67
C THR A 344 7.21 7.63 14.14
N GLN A 345 8.01 8.26 13.29
CA GLN A 345 8.61 9.57 13.58
C GLN A 345 7.58 10.71 13.60
N TYR A 346 6.37 10.50 13.06
CA TYR A 346 5.28 11.49 13.04
C TYR A 346 4.12 11.17 13.99
N ASP A 347 4.28 10.21 14.92
CA ASP A 347 3.21 9.83 15.87
C ASP A 347 2.62 11.06 16.59
N GLY A 348 3.48 11.96 17.08
CA GLY A 348 3.09 13.19 17.79
C GLY A 348 2.51 14.31 16.91
N GLU A 349 2.58 14.19 15.58
CA GLU A 349 1.95 15.13 14.65
C GLU A 349 0.48 14.76 14.38
N SER A 350 0.12 13.49 14.61
CA SER A 350 -1.20 12.94 14.31
C SER A 350 -2.33 13.53 15.16
N GLN A 351 -3.55 13.47 14.64
CA GLN A 351 -4.77 13.81 15.36
C GLN A 351 -5.29 12.59 16.12
N LEU A 352 -5.00 11.38 15.63
CA LEU A 352 -5.29 10.11 16.32
C LEU A 352 -4.20 9.07 16.02
N ARG A 353 -3.68 8.42 17.07
CA ARG A 353 -2.74 7.29 16.97
C ARG A 353 -3.37 6.02 17.55
N ILE A 354 -3.46 4.95 16.76
CA ILE A 354 -4.04 3.64 17.16
C ILE A 354 -2.99 2.52 17.06
N PHE A 355 -2.58 1.98 18.20
CA PHE A 355 -1.61 0.88 18.31
C PHE A 355 -2.38 -0.45 18.36
N ALA A 356 -2.44 -1.17 17.23
CA ALA A 356 -3.13 -2.45 17.10
C ALA A 356 -2.77 -3.14 15.77
N LYS A 357 -3.16 -4.41 15.60
CA LYS A 357 -3.22 -5.04 14.27
C LYS A 357 -4.27 -4.29 13.43
N LEU A 358 -4.01 -4.10 12.14
CA LEU A 358 -4.94 -3.39 11.26
C LEU A 358 -6.29 -4.10 11.12
N ASP A 359 -6.29 -5.43 10.97
CA ASP A 359 -7.55 -6.18 10.80
C ASP A 359 -8.46 -6.10 12.04
N ASP A 360 -7.91 -5.97 13.26
CA ASP A 360 -8.68 -5.75 14.49
C ASP A 360 -9.38 -4.36 14.46
N VAL A 361 -8.63 -3.32 14.05
CA VAL A 361 -9.13 -1.94 13.92
C VAL A 361 -10.21 -1.85 12.86
N PHE A 362 -9.99 -2.49 11.70
CA PHE A 362 -10.90 -2.43 10.58
C PHE A 362 -12.14 -3.33 10.77
N ASP A 363 -12.07 -4.39 11.58
CA ASP A 363 -13.25 -5.14 12.01
C ASP A 363 -14.21 -4.27 12.82
N LEU A 364 -13.70 -3.66 13.90
CA LEU A 364 -14.48 -2.73 14.74
C LEU A 364 -14.98 -1.54 13.91
N LEU A 365 -14.18 -1.03 12.98
CA LEU A 365 -14.58 0.08 12.10
C LEU A 365 -15.71 -0.31 11.14
N SER A 366 -15.73 -1.56 10.66
CA SER A 366 -16.81 -2.06 9.79
C SER A 366 -18.15 -2.15 10.50
N GLN A 367 -18.11 -2.49 11.80
CA GLN A 367 -19.27 -2.53 12.69
C GLN A 367 -19.74 -1.11 13.04
N GLU A 368 -18.82 -0.23 13.42
CA GLU A 368 -19.09 1.19 13.71
C GLU A 368 -19.68 1.97 12.52
N LEU A 369 -19.41 1.55 11.28
CA LEU A 369 -19.83 2.22 10.04
C LEU A 369 -20.90 1.47 9.22
N ASP A 370 -21.41 0.34 9.71
CA ASP A 370 -22.42 -0.49 9.03
C ASP A 370 -22.01 -0.86 7.57
N LEU A 371 -20.85 -1.51 7.46
CA LEU A 371 -20.20 -1.84 6.19
C LEU A 371 -20.36 -3.31 5.82
N GLU A 372 -21.20 -3.56 4.81
CA GLU A 372 -21.25 -4.84 4.08
C GLU A 372 -19.90 -5.11 3.40
N LEU A 373 -19.27 -6.24 3.74
CA LEU A 373 -18.00 -6.66 3.14
C LEU A 373 -18.25 -7.72 2.06
N SER A 374 -17.55 -7.57 0.93
CA SER A 374 -17.52 -8.59 -0.13
C SER A 374 -16.57 -9.72 0.24
N GLU A 375 -17.01 -10.96 0.08
CA GLU A 375 -16.18 -12.16 0.20
C GLU A 375 -15.54 -12.58 -1.13
N GLY A 376 -14.50 -13.42 -1.06
CA GLY A 376 -13.79 -13.92 -2.25
C GLY A 376 -12.86 -12.90 -2.90
N MET A 377 -12.51 -13.09 -4.18
CA MET A 377 -11.74 -12.13 -4.99
C MET A 377 -12.69 -11.27 -5.83
N TYR A 378 -12.32 -10.02 -6.09
CA TYR A 378 -13.06 -9.16 -7.02
C TYR A 378 -12.99 -9.69 -8.47
N ILE A 379 -14.14 -9.64 -9.15
CA ILE A 379 -14.30 -9.96 -10.56
C ILE A 379 -14.69 -8.66 -11.29
N PRO A 380 -13.82 -8.11 -12.18
CA PRO A 380 -14.11 -6.86 -12.87
C PRO A 380 -15.27 -6.99 -13.86
N ASP A 381 -16.15 -5.99 -13.89
CA ASP A 381 -17.31 -5.96 -14.77
C ASP A 381 -16.97 -5.32 -16.12
N VAL A 382 -16.90 -6.14 -17.17
CA VAL A 382 -16.64 -5.72 -18.58
C VAL A 382 -17.59 -6.35 -19.60
N GLY A 383 -18.65 -7.02 -19.13
CA GLY A 383 -19.56 -7.81 -19.97
C GLY A 383 -18.99 -9.19 -20.37
N PRO A 384 -19.75 -10.30 -20.23
CA PRO A 384 -19.23 -11.66 -20.45
C PRO A 384 -18.59 -11.91 -21.83
N ALA A 385 -19.25 -11.50 -22.92
CA ALA A 385 -18.77 -11.78 -24.28
C ALA A 385 -17.41 -11.12 -24.61
N ALA A 386 -17.15 -9.91 -24.07
CA ALA A 386 -15.85 -9.26 -24.19
C ALA A 386 -14.82 -9.91 -23.25
N TYR A 387 -15.23 -10.23 -22.01
CA TYR A 387 -14.37 -10.92 -21.04
C TYR A 387 -13.88 -12.27 -21.57
N ASP A 388 -14.73 -13.08 -22.18
CA ASP A 388 -14.38 -14.43 -22.64
C ASP A 388 -13.52 -14.38 -23.92
N SER A 389 -13.88 -13.52 -24.88
CA SER A 389 -13.11 -13.35 -26.13
C SER A 389 -11.75 -12.67 -25.93
N SER A 390 -11.54 -11.96 -24.81
CA SER A 390 -10.35 -11.14 -24.54
C SER A 390 -10.10 -10.04 -25.59
N VAL A 391 -11.17 -9.56 -26.24
CA VAL A 391 -11.14 -8.44 -27.20
C VAL A 391 -12.13 -7.37 -26.73
N PHE A 392 -11.64 -6.14 -26.60
CA PHE A 392 -12.33 -5.07 -25.89
C PHE A 392 -12.39 -3.79 -26.74
N GLU A 393 -13.56 -3.18 -26.84
CA GLU A 393 -13.74 -1.86 -27.44
C GLU A 393 -13.45 -0.78 -26.38
N VAL A 394 -12.48 0.10 -26.62
CA VAL A 394 -11.96 1.04 -25.60
C VAL A 394 -11.92 2.50 -26.10
N PRO A 395 -12.29 3.51 -25.28
CA PRO A 395 -12.38 4.92 -25.67
C PRO A 395 -11.01 5.64 -25.70
N TYR A 396 -10.01 5.03 -26.34
CA TYR A 396 -8.63 5.51 -26.40
C TYR A 396 -8.04 5.41 -27.82
N ASN A 397 -7.01 6.20 -28.11
CA ASN A 397 -6.28 6.19 -29.37
C ASN A 397 -5.13 5.14 -29.41
N SER A 398 -4.37 5.11 -30.51
CA SER A 398 -3.22 4.22 -30.79
C SER A 398 -2.03 4.37 -29.83
N ASP A 399 -2.06 5.38 -28.97
CA ASP A 399 -0.97 5.74 -28.05
C ASP A 399 -1.46 5.73 -26.59
N GLY A 400 -2.72 5.34 -26.38
CA GLY A 400 -3.32 5.07 -25.09
C GLY A 400 -3.95 6.28 -24.42
N GLU A 401 -4.19 7.38 -25.15
CA GLU A 401 -4.83 8.60 -24.65
C GLU A 401 -6.36 8.55 -24.85
N GLN A 402 -7.15 9.09 -23.92
CA GLN A 402 -8.61 9.11 -24.02
C GLN A 402 -9.14 9.96 -25.18
N VAL A 403 -10.18 9.48 -25.87
CA VAL A 403 -10.85 10.18 -26.98
C VAL A 403 -12.37 10.13 -26.91
N THR A 404 -13.02 11.28 -27.14
CA THR A 404 -14.48 11.47 -27.11
C THR A 404 -15.20 10.99 -28.37
N GLY A 405 -14.63 10.02 -29.10
CA GLY A 405 -15.09 9.67 -30.45
C GLY A 405 -14.65 8.28 -30.91
N LYS A 406 -13.72 8.22 -31.88
CA LYS A 406 -13.28 6.95 -32.48
C LYS A 406 -12.52 6.09 -31.47
N LYS A 407 -13.22 5.11 -30.90
CA LYS A 407 -12.67 4.04 -30.05
C LYS A 407 -11.68 3.17 -30.82
N SER A 408 -10.78 2.51 -30.09
CA SER A 408 -9.88 1.49 -30.61
C SER A 408 -10.26 0.11 -30.06
N ILE A 409 -9.58 -0.93 -30.54
CA ILE A 409 -9.70 -2.30 -30.05
C ILE A 409 -8.45 -2.64 -29.23
N LEU A 410 -8.66 -3.05 -27.99
CA LEU A 410 -7.68 -3.72 -27.15
C LEU A 410 -7.87 -5.23 -27.29
N ASP A 411 -7.00 -5.86 -28.07
CA ASP A 411 -6.87 -7.29 -28.22
C ASP A 411 -5.84 -7.84 -27.21
N LEU A 412 -6.30 -8.73 -26.34
CA LEU A 412 -5.50 -9.43 -25.32
C LEU A 412 -5.64 -10.97 -25.45
N ARG A 413 -5.93 -11.47 -26.66
CA ARG A 413 -5.83 -12.90 -26.96
C ARG A 413 -4.37 -13.35 -26.93
N GLU A 414 -4.14 -14.65 -26.76
CA GLU A 414 -2.78 -15.20 -26.84
C GLU A 414 -2.19 -14.98 -28.24
N GLU A 415 -0.87 -14.77 -28.32
CA GLU A 415 -0.11 -14.35 -29.52
C GLU A 415 -0.37 -12.90 -30.02
N SER A 416 -1.35 -12.16 -29.47
CA SER A 416 -1.60 -10.76 -29.85
C SER A 416 -0.45 -9.82 -29.44
N ARG A 417 -0.11 -8.88 -30.34
CA ARG A 417 0.95 -7.87 -30.14
C ARG A 417 0.44 -6.65 -29.39
N VAL A 418 1.23 -6.15 -28.44
CA VAL A 418 0.97 -4.92 -27.67
C VAL A 418 2.21 -4.03 -27.54
N LYS A 419 2.01 -2.73 -27.26
CA LYS A 419 3.03 -1.69 -27.02
C LYS A 419 2.78 -1.08 -25.63
N LEU A 420 3.83 -0.91 -24.82
CA LEU A 420 3.77 -0.10 -23.59
C LEU A 420 3.64 1.39 -23.93
N THR A 421 2.72 2.09 -23.27
CA THR A 421 2.45 3.51 -23.51
C THR A 421 3.32 4.44 -22.63
N SER A 422 3.68 3.98 -21.44
CA SER A 422 4.20 4.81 -20.36
C SER A 422 5.21 4.06 -19.47
N GLY A 423 5.81 4.78 -18.52
CA GLY A 423 6.83 4.23 -17.62
C GLY A 423 8.24 4.12 -18.25
N PRO A 424 9.19 3.45 -17.58
CA PRO A 424 10.59 3.35 -18.01
C PRO A 424 10.80 2.48 -19.26
N HIS A 425 9.73 1.86 -19.76
CA HIS A 425 9.74 0.95 -20.91
C HIS A 425 8.69 1.34 -21.96
N ALA A 426 8.23 2.60 -21.95
CA ALA A 426 7.35 3.15 -22.98
C ALA A 426 7.92 2.92 -24.40
N GLY A 427 7.05 2.55 -25.34
CA GLY A 427 7.42 2.15 -26.70
C GLY A 427 7.94 0.71 -26.83
N ALA A 428 8.14 -0.04 -25.74
CA ALA A 428 8.53 -1.45 -25.84
C ALA A 428 7.35 -2.32 -26.30
N PHE A 429 7.60 -3.13 -27.34
CA PHE A 429 6.66 -4.12 -27.85
C PHE A 429 6.71 -5.42 -27.03
N GLY A 430 5.57 -6.09 -26.96
CA GLY A 430 5.41 -7.38 -26.31
C GLY A 430 4.30 -8.23 -26.92
N GLU A 431 4.24 -9.47 -26.48
CA GLU A 431 3.36 -10.54 -26.94
C GLU A 431 2.55 -11.06 -25.75
N VAL A 432 1.24 -11.21 -25.90
CA VAL A 432 0.39 -11.81 -24.86
C VAL A 432 0.60 -13.33 -24.85
N VAL A 433 1.13 -13.85 -23.74
CA VAL A 433 1.59 -15.25 -23.62
C VAL A 433 0.49 -16.18 -23.11
N SER A 434 -0.31 -15.70 -22.15
CA SER A 434 -1.37 -16.48 -21.53
C SER A 434 -2.27 -15.67 -20.62
N ARG A 435 -3.49 -16.16 -20.39
CA ARG A 435 -4.38 -15.65 -19.33
C ARG A 435 -4.42 -16.60 -18.14
N CYS A 436 -4.22 -16.11 -16.91
CA CYS A 436 -4.32 -16.96 -15.72
C CYS A 436 -5.78 -17.18 -15.28
N ARG A 437 -6.01 -18.11 -14.34
CA ARG A 437 -7.34 -18.43 -13.79
C ARG A 437 -8.03 -17.27 -13.07
N GLU A 438 -7.28 -16.28 -12.59
CA GLU A 438 -7.80 -15.04 -12.01
C GLU A 438 -8.18 -14.01 -13.10
N GLY A 439 -8.00 -14.34 -14.39
CA GLY A 439 -8.30 -13.48 -15.53
C GLY A 439 -7.19 -12.50 -15.92
N HIS A 440 -6.08 -12.44 -15.18
CA HIS A 440 -4.93 -11.57 -15.48
C HIS A 440 -4.13 -12.06 -16.68
N TYR A 441 -3.61 -11.13 -17.48
CA TYR A 441 -2.85 -11.44 -18.70
C TYR A 441 -1.35 -11.41 -18.42
N ASN A 442 -0.63 -12.45 -18.86
CA ASN A 442 0.83 -12.52 -18.84
C ASN A 442 1.35 -12.04 -20.20
N ILE A 443 2.23 -11.04 -20.21
CA ILE A 443 2.72 -10.39 -21.42
C ILE A 443 4.25 -10.40 -21.42
N ARG A 444 4.87 -10.88 -22.51
CA ARG A 444 6.33 -10.97 -22.67
C ARG A 444 6.82 -9.79 -23.48
N PHE A 445 7.50 -8.85 -22.84
CA PHE A 445 8.12 -7.69 -23.47
C PHE A 445 9.61 -7.96 -23.76
N ASN A 446 10.12 -7.45 -24.88
CA ASN A 446 11.54 -7.59 -25.23
C ASN A 446 12.35 -6.38 -24.73
N LEU A 447 12.65 -6.34 -23.43
CA LEU A 447 13.13 -5.16 -22.72
C LEU A 447 14.65 -4.99 -22.78
N LEU A 448 15.11 -3.73 -22.84
CA LEU A 448 16.53 -3.38 -22.71
C LEU A 448 17.02 -3.55 -21.26
N ILE A 449 17.88 -4.53 -21.02
CA ILE A 449 18.55 -4.74 -19.73
C ILE A 449 19.84 -3.93 -19.69
N LYS A 450 19.92 -2.97 -18.74
CA LYS A 450 21.10 -2.13 -18.47
C LYS A 450 21.70 -1.50 -19.74
N GLU A 451 20.83 -1.08 -20.66
CA GLU A 451 21.16 -0.41 -21.94
C GLU A 451 22.07 -1.22 -22.89
N LYS A 452 22.31 -2.51 -22.64
CA LYS A 452 23.33 -3.31 -23.33
C LYS A 452 22.81 -4.44 -24.20
N PHE A 453 21.70 -5.06 -23.82
CA PHE A 453 21.07 -6.13 -24.60
C PHE A 453 19.57 -6.15 -24.34
N ARG A 454 18.79 -6.64 -25.32
CA ARG A 454 17.37 -6.94 -25.10
C ARG A 454 17.20 -8.37 -24.60
N ALA A 455 16.21 -8.59 -23.74
CA ALA A 455 15.84 -9.92 -23.25
C ALA A 455 14.33 -10.01 -23.00
N PRO A 456 13.72 -11.20 -23.17
CA PRO A 456 12.32 -11.42 -22.84
C PRO A 456 12.08 -11.30 -21.33
N HIS A 457 11.16 -10.43 -20.94
CA HIS A 457 10.70 -10.27 -19.57
C HIS A 457 9.18 -10.41 -19.51
N GLN A 458 8.68 -11.32 -18.66
CA GLN A 458 7.25 -11.55 -18.53
C GLN A 458 6.67 -10.69 -17.40
N MET A 459 5.80 -9.76 -17.78
CA MET A 459 5.05 -8.89 -16.87
C MET A 459 3.58 -9.33 -16.84
N LYS A 460 2.78 -8.74 -15.95
CA LYS A 460 1.36 -9.06 -15.79
C LYS A 460 0.51 -7.79 -15.89
N LEU A 461 -0.61 -7.89 -16.59
CA LEU A 461 -1.68 -6.90 -16.61
C LEU A 461 -2.85 -7.41 -15.77
N GLY A 462 -3.25 -6.63 -14.76
CA GLY A 462 -4.42 -6.91 -13.92
C GLY A 462 -5.71 -6.93 -14.72
N ASN A 463 -6.68 -7.74 -14.30
CA ASN A 463 -7.99 -7.80 -14.96
C ASN A 463 -8.80 -6.51 -14.70
N TRP A 464 -8.61 -5.90 -13.54
CA TRP A 464 -9.15 -4.59 -13.16
C TRP A 464 -8.67 -3.43 -14.06
N TRP A 465 -7.50 -3.53 -14.68
CA TRP A 465 -7.07 -2.56 -15.70
C TRP A 465 -7.95 -2.65 -16.94
N VAL A 466 -8.39 -3.84 -17.34
CA VAL A 466 -9.30 -4.03 -18.48
C VAL A 466 -10.64 -3.35 -18.20
N GLU A 467 -11.18 -3.47 -16.98
CA GLU A 467 -12.37 -2.72 -16.56
C GLU A 467 -12.16 -1.20 -16.60
N ALA A 468 -11.05 -0.73 -16.03
CA ALA A 468 -10.72 0.70 -16.02
C ALA A 468 -10.58 1.28 -17.45
N MET A 469 -10.07 0.50 -18.40
CA MET A 469 -9.95 0.88 -19.81
C MET A 469 -11.31 0.78 -20.54
N VAL A 470 -12.04 -0.33 -20.44
CA VAL A 470 -13.36 -0.50 -21.09
C VAL A 470 -14.35 0.59 -20.66
N LYS A 471 -14.35 0.95 -19.38
CA LYS A 471 -15.23 1.99 -18.82
C LYS A 471 -14.69 3.42 -18.97
N GLY A 472 -13.49 3.61 -19.55
CA GLY A 472 -12.91 4.94 -19.78
C GLY A 472 -12.60 5.71 -18.49
N LEU A 473 -12.09 5.03 -17.47
CA LEU A 473 -11.92 5.57 -16.11
C LEU A 473 -10.49 6.05 -15.80
N VAL A 474 -9.49 5.59 -16.55
CA VAL A 474 -8.06 5.98 -16.38
C VAL A 474 -7.62 6.98 -17.45
N PRO A 475 -6.78 7.98 -17.14
CA PRO A 475 -6.39 9.02 -18.10
C PRO A 475 -5.61 8.47 -19.30
N SER A 476 -4.90 7.36 -19.11
CA SER A 476 -4.28 6.59 -20.19
C SER A 476 -4.31 5.08 -19.93
N MET A 477 -4.23 4.29 -21.01
CA MET A 477 -4.01 2.85 -20.95
C MET A 477 -2.53 2.54 -20.66
N PRO A 478 -2.16 1.49 -19.89
CA PRO A 478 -0.76 1.07 -19.73
C PRO A 478 -0.21 0.31 -20.95
N VAL A 479 -1.09 -0.34 -21.73
CA VAL A 479 -0.77 -1.04 -22.98
C VAL A 479 -1.80 -0.71 -24.06
N VAL A 480 -1.38 -0.74 -25.32
CA VAL A 480 -2.25 -0.67 -26.51
C VAL A 480 -1.92 -1.81 -27.46
N SER A 481 -2.90 -2.30 -28.22
CA SER A 481 -2.68 -3.32 -29.24
C SER A 481 -1.98 -2.75 -30.48
N VAL A 482 -1.21 -3.61 -31.15
CA VAL A 482 -0.34 -3.25 -32.27
C VAL A 482 -0.78 -4.04 -33.50
N PRO A 483 -1.04 -3.41 -34.66
CA PRO A 483 -1.32 -4.13 -35.90
C PRO A 483 -0.19 -5.09 -36.26
N HIS A 484 -0.53 -6.28 -36.79
CA HIS A 484 0.49 -7.27 -37.17
C HIS A 484 1.49 -6.73 -38.21
N ASP A 485 1.06 -5.77 -39.04
CA ASP A 485 1.85 -5.13 -40.10
C ASP A 485 2.83 -4.05 -39.59
N ASP A 486 2.82 -3.69 -38.30
CA ASP A 486 3.76 -2.73 -37.71
C ASP A 486 5.17 -3.35 -37.62
N PRO A 487 6.20 -2.80 -38.30
CA PRO A 487 7.55 -3.38 -38.33
C PRO A 487 8.41 -3.12 -37.08
N GLY A 488 7.86 -2.56 -35.99
CA GLY A 488 8.61 -2.10 -34.82
C GLY A 488 9.30 -3.13 -33.89
N LEU A 489 9.51 -4.38 -34.32
CA LEU A 489 10.11 -5.46 -33.51
C LEU A 489 11.54 -5.84 -33.92
#